data_AF-A0A834EFI2-F1
#
_entry.id   AF-A0A834EFI2-F1
#
_cell.length_a   1.000
_cell.length_b   1.000
_cell.length_c   1.000
_cell.angle_alpha   90.00
_cell.angle_beta   90.00
_cell.angle_gamma   90.00
#
_symmetry.space_group_name_H-M   'P 1'
#
loop_
_entity.id
_entity.type
_entity.pdbx_description
1 polymer ?
#
loop_
_entity_poly.entity_id
_entity_poly.type
_entity_poly.pdbx_seq_one_letter_code
_entity_poly.pdbx_strand_id
1 'polypeptide(L)'
;MQKLQIYVYIYLFMLIVAGPVDLNENSEQKENVEKEGLCNACTWRQNTKSSRIEAIKIQILSKLRLETAPNISKDAIRQLLPKAPPLRELIDQYDVQRDDSSDGSLEDDDYHATTETIITMPTESDLLVQVEGKPKCCFFKFSSKIQFNKVVKAQLWIYLRPVETPTTVFVQILRLIKPMKDGTRIHF
;
A
#
# COMPACT_ATOMS: atom_id res chain seq x y z
N MET A 1 45.57 -74.58 5.20
CA MET A 1 45.99 -73.40 6.01
C MET A 1 45.60 -72.07 5.35
N GLN A 2 45.82 -71.86 4.04
CA GLN A 2 45.53 -70.57 3.36
C GLN A 2 44.04 -70.17 3.29
N LYS A 3 43.11 -71.13 3.11
CA LYS A 3 41.67 -70.80 3.02
C LYS A 3 41.10 -70.25 4.33
N LEU A 4 41.64 -70.65 5.48
CA LEU A 4 41.18 -70.17 6.78
C LEU A 4 41.62 -68.71 7.01
N GLN A 5 42.84 -68.35 6.59
CA GLN A 5 43.31 -66.96 6.63
C GLN A 5 42.46 -66.02 5.77
N ILE A 6 42.04 -66.47 4.58
CA ILE A 6 41.19 -65.66 3.69
C ILE A 6 39.83 -65.40 4.33
N TYR A 7 39.21 -66.40 4.95
CA TYR A 7 37.94 -66.22 5.68
C TYR A 7 38.08 -65.28 6.88
N VAL A 8 39.18 -65.37 7.62
CA VAL A 8 39.46 -64.47 8.75
C VAL A 8 39.65 -63.03 8.25
N TYR A 9 40.36 -62.81 7.14
CA TYR A 9 40.52 -61.47 6.56
C TYR A 9 39.20 -60.89 6.06
N ILE A 10 38.35 -61.69 5.41
CA ILE A 10 37.01 -61.26 4.97
C ILE A 10 36.15 -60.89 6.18
N TYR A 11 36.18 -61.69 7.25
CA TYR A 11 35.42 -61.43 8.47
C TYR A 11 35.90 -60.16 9.19
N LEU A 12 37.22 -59.94 9.23
CA LEU A 12 37.84 -58.75 9.81
C LEU A 12 37.52 -57.50 8.98
N PHE A 13 37.43 -57.63 7.65
CA PHE A 13 36.99 -56.54 6.77
C PHE A 13 35.51 -56.20 6.98
N MET A 14 34.65 -57.20 7.17
CA MET A 14 33.23 -56.98 7.46
C MET A 14 33.03 -56.30 8.83
N LEU A 15 33.85 -56.62 9.83
CA LEU A 15 33.84 -55.95 11.14
C LEU A 15 34.36 -54.49 11.10
N ILE A 16 35.17 -54.12 10.09
CA ILE A 16 35.66 -52.75 9.92
C ILE A 16 34.65 -51.89 9.14
N VAL A 17 33.92 -52.49 8.18
CA VAL A 17 32.92 -51.77 7.37
C VAL A 17 31.58 -51.63 8.11
N ALA A 18 31.21 -52.61 8.93
CA ALA A 18 30.11 -52.49 9.88
C ALA A 18 30.66 -51.97 11.22
N GLY A 19 30.83 -50.65 11.33
CA GLY A 19 31.09 -50.01 12.62
C GLY A 19 30.03 -50.41 13.67
N PRO A 20 30.35 -50.31 14.98
CA PRO A 20 29.46 -50.79 16.02
C PRO A 20 28.11 -50.06 15.91
N VAL A 21 27.03 -50.84 15.88
CA VAL A 21 25.69 -50.32 16.11
C VAL A 21 25.63 -50.00 17.60
N ASP A 22 25.79 -48.72 17.94
CA ASP A 22 25.56 -48.20 19.29
C ASP A 22 24.06 -48.34 19.64
N LEU A 23 23.73 -49.46 20.29
CA LEU A 23 22.53 -49.58 21.11
C LEU A 23 22.89 -49.06 22.51
N ASN A 24 22.73 -47.77 22.74
CA ASN A 24 22.77 -47.22 24.09
C ASN A 24 21.57 -46.28 24.32
N GLU A 25 20.48 -46.86 24.83
CA GLU A 25 19.44 -46.11 25.53
C GLU A 25 19.99 -45.58 26.86
N ASN A 26 19.62 -44.33 27.18
CA ASN A 26 19.77 -43.63 28.46
C ASN A 26 21.13 -43.05 28.83
N SER A 27 21.29 -41.76 28.54
CA SER A 27 21.65 -40.79 29.59
C SER A 27 21.19 -39.38 29.21
N GLU A 28 20.32 -38.81 30.04
CA GLU A 28 20.12 -37.37 30.14
C GLU A 28 21.45 -36.71 30.51
N GLN A 29 22.02 -35.89 29.63
CA GLN A 29 22.96 -34.87 30.08
C GLN A 29 22.84 -33.63 29.21
N LYS A 30 22.47 -32.53 29.89
CA LYS A 30 22.45 -31.15 29.41
C LYS A 30 23.71 -30.82 28.62
N GLU A 31 23.53 -30.52 27.35
CA GLU A 31 24.44 -29.67 26.59
C GLU A 31 23.60 -28.66 25.81
N ASN A 32 23.47 -27.45 26.37
CA ASN A 32 23.03 -26.27 25.62
C ASN A 32 24.19 -25.87 24.70
N VAL A 33 24.41 -26.66 23.65
CA VAL A 33 25.14 -26.22 22.47
C VAL A 33 24.08 -25.79 21.47
N GLU A 34 24.17 -24.54 21.05
CA GLU A 34 23.45 -23.94 19.93
C GLU A 34 23.43 -24.90 18.75
N LYS A 35 22.40 -25.74 18.66
CA LYS A 35 21.93 -26.25 17.38
C LYS A 35 21.13 -25.11 16.75
N GLU A 36 21.85 -24.10 16.28
CA GLU A 36 21.46 -23.37 15.07
C GLU A 36 21.46 -24.35 13.90
N GLY A 37 20.54 -25.33 13.97
CA GLY A 37 20.26 -26.20 12.86
C GLY A 37 19.70 -25.33 11.75
N LEU A 38 20.47 -25.20 10.67
CA LEU A 38 20.05 -24.65 9.39
C LEU A 38 18.75 -25.35 8.96
N CYS A 39 17.60 -24.83 9.40
CA CYS A 39 16.30 -25.34 9.03
C CYS A 39 16.06 -24.92 7.57
N ASN A 40 16.48 -25.78 6.63
CA ASN A 40 16.32 -25.54 5.19
C ASN A 40 14.86 -25.25 4.81
N ALA A 41 13.90 -25.87 5.50
CA ALA A 41 12.47 -25.58 5.33
C ALA A 41 12.09 -24.17 5.81
N CYS A 42 12.71 -23.66 6.88
CA CYS A 42 12.49 -22.32 7.40
C CYS A 42 13.11 -21.27 6.47
N THR A 43 14.35 -21.50 5.99
CA THR A 43 15.01 -20.67 4.98
C THR A 43 14.23 -20.65 3.67
N TRP A 44 13.73 -21.80 3.21
CA TRP A 44 12.87 -21.88 2.03
C TRP A 44 11.54 -21.14 2.20
N ARG A 45 10.88 -21.27 3.36
CA ARG A 45 9.68 -20.49 3.70
C ARG A 45 9.97 -18.99 3.74
N GLN A 46 11.12 -18.59 4.26
CA GLN A 46 11.53 -17.20 4.30
C GLN A 46 11.80 -16.65 2.90
N ASN A 47 12.50 -17.41 2.06
CA ASN A 47 12.82 -17.03 0.68
C ASN A 47 11.58 -16.98 -0.22
N THR A 48 10.64 -17.91 -0.04
CA THR A 48 9.35 -17.88 -0.75
C THR A 48 8.49 -16.72 -0.27
N LYS A 49 8.50 -16.41 1.03
CA LYS A 49 7.82 -15.24 1.58
C LYS A 49 8.42 -13.93 1.04
N SER A 50 9.74 -13.78 1.02
CA SER A 50 10.40 -12.58 0.48
C SER A 50 10.12 -12.42 -1.01
N SER A 51 10.23 -13.48 -1.80
CA SER A 51 9.89 -13.47 -3.23
C SER A 51 8.42 -13.10 -3.47
N ARG A 52 7.48 -13.63 -2.68
CA ARG A 52 6.06 -13.24 -2.76
C ARG A 52 5.83 -11.78 -2.40
N ILE A 53 6.52 -11.26 -1.38
CA ILE A 53 6.42 -9.84 -0.99
C ILE A 53 6.92 -8.94 -2.12
N GLU A 54 8.02 -9.29 -2.78
CA GLU A 54 8.55 -8.56 -3.93
C GLU A 54 7.59 -8.59 -5.12
N ALA A 55 6.99 -9.76 -5.41
CA ALA A 55 5.97 -9.88 -6.44
C ALA A 55 4.74 -9.00 -6.15
N ILE A 56 4.25 -9.00 -4.90
CA ILE A 56 3.12 -8.15 -4.48
C ILE A 56 3.46 -6.67 -4.64
N LYS A 57 4.67 -6.24 -4.25
CA LYS A 57 5.10 -4.84 -4.42
C LYS A 57 5.02 -4.40 -5.88
N ILE A 58 5.54 -5.22 -6.79
CA ILE A 58 5.53 -4.93 -8.24
C ILE A 58 4.09 -4.96 -8.77
N GLN A 59 3.30 -5.94 -8.35
CA GLN A 59 1.90 -6.06 -8.78
C GLN A 59 1.06 -4.85 -8.33
N ILE A 60 1.25 -4.35 -7.10
CA ILE A 60 0.57 -3.14 -6.62
C ILE A 60 0.93 -1.94 -7.49
N LEU A 61 2.23 -1.73 -7.75
CA LEU A 61 2.69 -0.62 -8.60
C LEU A 61 2.12 -0.73 -10.03
N SER A 62 2.10 -1.94 -10.60
CA SER A 62 1.51 -2.22 -11.91
C SER A 62 0.01 -1.93 -11.95
N LYS A 63 -0.75 -2.43 -10.96
CA LYS A 63 -2.20 -2.22 -10.87
C LYS A 63 -2.56 -0.75 -10.69
N LEU A 64 -1.77 -0.01 -9.90
CA LEU A 64 -1.94 1.43 -9.69
C LEU A 64 -1.38 2.28 -10.84
N ARG A 65 -0.74 1.66 -11.85
CA ARG A 65 -0.08 2.33 -12.98
C ARG A 65 0.97 3.36 -12.51
N LEU A 66 1.76 2.98 -11.52
CA LEU A 66 2.86 3.76 -10.97
C LEU A 66 4.20 3.10 -11.35
N GLU A 67 5.14 3.89 -11.85
CA GLU A 67 6.51 3.40 -12.12
C GLU A 67 7.30 3.19 -10.83
N THR A 68 7.14 4.10 -9.89
CA THR A 68 7.82 4.09 -8.59
C THR A 68 6.85 4.44 -7.48
N ALA A 69 7.16 3.99 -6.25
CA ALA A 69 6.38 4.37 -5.08
C ALA A 69 6.49 5.90 -4.87
N PRO A 70 5.37 6.60 -4.62
CA PRO A 70 5.40 8.04 -4.42
C PRO A 70 6.23 8.39 -3.18
N ASN A 71 7.18 9.31 -3.35
CA ASN A 71 8.09 9.75 -2.29
C ASN A 71 7.39 10.76 -1.37
N ILE A 72 6.64 10.27 -0.38
CA ILE A 72 5.89 11.10 0.56
C ILE A 72 6.24 10.66 1.99
N SER A 73 6.70 11.61 2.82
CA SER A 73 6.99 11.34 4.24
C SER A 73 5.71 11.32 5.08
N LYS A 74 5.76 10.66 6.25
CA LYS A 74 4.62 10.62 7.19
C LYS A 74 4.15 12.02 7.62
N ASP A 75 5.07 12.97 7.76
CA ASP A 75 4.74 14.35 8.14
C ASP A 75 4.14 15.14 6.98
N ALA A 76 4.58 14.89 5.74
CA ALA A 76 3.94 15.44 4.55
C ALA A 76 2.50 14.93 4.42
N ILE A 77 2.24 13.65 4.72
CA ILE A 77 0.86 13.11 4.75
C ILE A 77 0.02 13.87 5.78
N ARG A 78 0.52 14.09 7.02
CA ARG A 78 -0.25 14.79 8.05
C ARG A 78 -0.60 16.24 7.70
N GLN A 79 0.25 16.91 6.93
CA GLN A 79 0.02 18.30 6.49
C GLN A 79 -0.88 18.38 5.26
N LEU A 80 -0.69 17.49 4.30
CA LEU A 80 -1.37 17.51 3.01
C LEU A 80 -2.72 16.80 3.02
N LEU A 81 -2.93 15.87 3.95
CA LEU A 81 -4.17 15.11 4.05
C LEU A 81 -5.24 15.95 4.76
N PRO A 82 -6.26 16.45 4.05
CA PRO A 82 -7.28 17.28 4.67
C PRO A 82 -8.13 16.44 5.61
N LYS A 83 -8.45 16.99 6.79
CA LYS A 83 -9.40 16.39 7.75
C LYS A 83 -10.84 16.62 7.29
N ALA A 84 -11.16 16.18 6.08
CA ALA A 84 -12.49 16.28 5.50
C ALA A 84 -13.32 15.04 5.88
N PRO A 85 -14.61 15.19 6.24
CA PRO A 85 -15.53 14.08 6.49
C PRO A 85 -15.50 12.94 5.44
N PRO A 86 -15.51 13.19 4.12
CA PRO A 86 -15.53 12.10 3.13
C PRO A 86 -14.26 11.26 3.13
N LEU A 87 -13.11 11.85 3.50
CA LEU A 87 -11.86 11.11 3.61
C LEU A 87 -11.87 10.20 4.84
N ARG A 88 -12.50 10.66 5.92
CA ARG A 88 -12.65 9.89 7.15
C ARG A 88 -13.59 8.70 6.96
N GLU A 89 -14.71 8.91 6.26
CA GLU A 89 -15.62 7.83 5.87
C GLU A 89 -14.91 6.75 5.05
N LEU A 90 -14.05 7.14 4.09
CA LEU A 90 -13.24 6.19 3.33
C LEU A 90 -12.27 5.42 4.23
N ILE A 91 -11.59 6.08 5.17
CA ILE A 91 -10.67 5.39 6.09
C ILE A 91 -11.45 4.41 6.99
N ASP A 92 -12.56 4.86 7.57
CA ASP A 92 -13.39 4.07 8.47
C ASP A 92 -14.02 2.85 7.75
N GLN A 93 -14.34 2.96 6.45
CA GLN A 93 -14.87 1.87 5.63
C GLN A 93 -13.88 0.70 5.46
N TYR A 94 -12.57 0.97 5.48
CA TYR A 94 -11.52 -0.03 5.26
C TYR A 94 -10.72 -0.40 6.53
N ASP A 95 -10.96 0.27 7.66
CA ASP A 95 -10.34 -0.06 8.97
C ASP A 95 -10.97 -1.31 9.62
N VAL A 96 -12.17 -1.69 9.19
CA VAL A 96 -12.81 -2.93 9.62
C VAL A 96 -12.27 -4.08 8.78
N GLN A 97 -11.56 -5.00 9.45
CA GLN A 97 -11.04 -6.24 8.90
C GLN A 97 -12.14 -7.03 8.19
N ARG A 98 -12.28 -6.79 6.88
CA ARG A 98 -13.27 -7.43 6.01
C ARG A 98 -12.80 -8.84 5.68
N ASP A 99 -13.30 -9.81 6.44
CA ASP A 99 -13.66 -11.11 5.89
C ASP A 99 -14.94 -10.90 5.06
N ASP A 100 -14.83 -10.28 3.88
CA ASP A 100 -15.96 -10.17 2.96
C ASP A 100 -15.72 -11.03 1.72
N SER A 101 -16.50 -12.09 1.65
CA SER A 101 -16.60 -12.99 0.51
C SER A 101 -17.50 -12.33 -0.52
N SER A 102 -16.99 -11.28 -1.16
CA SER A 102 -17.65 -10.67 -2.31
C SER A 102 -17.45 -11.59 -3.52
N ASP A 103 -18.50 -12.33 -3.84
CA ASP A 103 -18.66 -13.10 -5.08
C ASP A 103 -18.38 -12.20 -6.30
N GLY A 104 -17.34 -12.55 -7.05
CA GLY A 104 -16.77 -11.72 -8.10
C GLY A 104 -17.62 -11.78 -9.36
N SER A 105 -18.36 -10.70 -9.64
CA SER A 105 -18.94 -10.43 -10.95
C SER A 105 -17.82 -10.16 -11.96
N LEU A 106 -17.41 -11.19 -12.69
CA LEU A 106 -16.41 -11.15 -13.75
C LEU A 106 -16.96 -10.39 -14.97
N GLU A 107 -16.54 -9.15 -15.18
CA GLU A 107 -16.64 -8.50 -16.50
C GLU A 107 -15.34 -7.75 -16.86
N ASP A 108 -14.65 -8.31 -17.85
CA ASP A 108 -13.61 -7.79 -18.76
C ASP A 108 -13.10 -6.33 -18.59
N ASP A 109 -12.42 -6.00 -17.47
CA ASP A 109 -11.18 -5.19 -17.40
C ASP A 109 -10.55 -5.22 -15.97
N ASP A 110 -10.64 -6.36 -15.28
CA ASP A 110 -10.30 -6.52 -13.84
C ASP A 110 -8.81 -6.42 -13.49
N TYR A 111 -7.93 -6.15 -14.46
CA TYR A 111 -6.51 -6.01 -14.15
C TYR A 111 -6.22 -4.67 -13.46
N HIS A 112 -6.97 -3.61 -13.80
CA HIS A 112 -6.74 -2.27 -13.27
C HIS A 112 -7.75 -1.89 -12.20
N ALA A 113 -7.29 -1.08 -11.24
CA ALA A 113 -8.17 -0.60 -10.18
C ALA A 113 -9.24 0.36 -10.72
N THR A 114 -10.50 0.14 -10.33
CA THR A 114 -11.62 1.03 -10.61
C THR A 114 -11.58 2.22 -9.65
N THR A 115 -11.71 3.45 -10.19
CA THR A 115 -11.73 4.67 -9.37
C THR A 115 -13.17 4.97 -8.92
N GLU A 116 -13.43 4.91 -7.62
CA GLU A 116 -14.75 5.21 -7.04
C GLU A 116 -14.93 6.69 -6.72
N THR A 117 -13.95 7.31 -6.06
CA THR A 117 -14.00 8.70 -5.60
C THR A 117 -12.71 9.44 -5.92
N ILE A 118 -12.83 10.68 -6.42
CA ILE A 118 -11.70 11.54 -6.77
C ILE A 118 -11.68 12.75 -5.83
N ILE A 119 -10.59 12.92 -5.10
CA ILE A 119 -10.34 14.09 -4.26
C ILE A 119 -9.30 14.95 -4.96
N THR A 120 -9.63 16.21 -5.25
CA THR A 120 -8.74 17.15 -5.94
C THR A 120 -8.49 18.36 -5.08
N MET A 121 -7.22 18.63 -4.81
CA MET A 121 -6.77 19.81 -4.09
C MET A 121 -6.63 21.00 -5.06
N PRO A 122 -6.78 22.25 -4.57
CA PRO A 122 -6.48 23.43 -5.38
C PRO A 122 -5.08 23.36 -5.97
N THR A 123 -4.97 23.64 -7.26
CA THR A 123 -3.68 23.82 -7.93
C THR A 123 -3.11 25.16 -7.52
N GLU A 124 -1.83 25.20 -7.14
CA GLU A 124 -1.14 26.45 -6.89
C GLU A 124 -1.14 27.29 -8.18
N SER A 125 -1.65 28.52 -8.09
CA SER A 125 -1.63 29.45 -9.22
C SER A 125 -0.22 29.98 -9.39
N ASP A 126 0.31 29.97 -10.62
CA ASP A 126 1.48 30.80 -10.96
C ASP A 126 1.19 32.23 -10.48
N LEU A 127 2.09 32.74 -9.63
CA LEU A 127 1.98 33.91 -8.75
C LEU A 127 1.72 35.27 -9.45
N LEU A 128 1.31 35.28 -10.72
CA LEU A 128 1.24 36.48 -11.57
C LEU A 128 -0.16 37.07 -11.78
N VAL A 129 -1.22 36.52 -11.19
CA VAL A 129 -2.55 37.13 -11.26
C VAL A 129 -2.95 37.73 -9.90
N GLN A 130 -2.06 38.56 -9.32
CA GLN A 130 -2.47 39.54 -8.31
C GLN A 130 -3.28 40.64 -9.00
N VAL A 131 -4.58 40.69 -8.69
CA VAL A 131 -5.35 41.94 -8.78
C VAL A 131 -5.69 42.27 -7.33
N GLU A 132 -5.28 43.45 -6.87
CA GLU A 132 -5.64 44.01 -5.55
C GLU A 132 -5.22 43.20 -4.30
N GLY A 133 -4.06 42.55 -4.31
CA GLY A 133 -3.41 42.10 -3.05
C GLY A 133 -4.08 40.96 -2.29
N LYS A 134 -5.06 40.25 -2.88
CA LYS A 134 -5.64 39.01 -2.32
C LYS A 134 -5.18 37.79 -3.13
N PRO A 135 -4.70 36.69 -2.50
CA PRO A 135 -4.30 35.49 -3.23
C PRO A 135 -5.54 34.88 -3.91
N LYS A 136 -5.50 34.73 -5.24
CA LYS A 136 -6.58 34.08 -6.02
C LYS A 136 -6.51 32.55 -5.87
N CYS A 137 -6.89 32.05 -4.70
CA CYS A 137 -7.38 30.66 -4.59
C CYS A 137 -8.84 30.62 -5.12
N CYS A 138 -9.36 29.53 -5.68
CA CYS A 138 -8.79 28.20 -5.85
C CYS A 138 -9.11 27.71 -7.26
N PHE A 139 -8.09 27.27 -8.00
CA PHE A 139 -8.27 26.67 -9.32
C PHE A 139 -8.16 25.16 -9.20
N PHE A 140 -9.11 24.43 -9.77
CA PHE A 140 -9.11 22.97 -9.78
C PHE A 140 -8.79 22.50 -11.20
N LYS A 141 -7.63 21.86 -11.36
CA LYS A 141 -7.24 21.24 -12.62
C LYS A 141 -7.58 19.75 -12.56
N PHE A 142 -8.61 19.36 -13.29
CA PHE A 142 -8.98 17.97 -13.47
C PHE A 142 -8.22 17.36 -14.64
N SER A 143 -7.84 16.08 -14.54
CA SER A 143 -7.27 15.36 -15.67
C SER A 143 -8.36 15.08 -16.72
N SER A 144 -7.97 15.02 -18.00
CA SER A 144 -8.88 14.70 -19.10
C SER A 144 -9.47 13.28 -19.05
N LYS A 145 -8.99 12.44 -18.12
CA LYS A 145 -9.50 11.09 -17.89
C LYS A 145 -10.85 11.08 -17.18
N ILE A 146 -11.25 12.19 -16.56
CA ILE A 146 -12.52 12.33 -15.86
C ILE A 146 -13.59 12.71 -16.88
N GLN A 147 -14.48 11.77 -17.19
CA GLN A 147 -15.61 12.02 -18.07
C GLN A 147 -16.77 12.62 -17.26
N PHE A 148 -17.31 13.75 -17.70
CA PHE A 148 -18.36 14.47 -16.98
C PHE A 148 -19.66 13.66 -16.82
N ASN A 149 -19.94 12.76 -17.76
CA ASN A 149 -21.11 11.88 -17.76
C ASN A 149 -21.06 10.75 -16.71
N LYS A 150 -19.88 10.48 -16.13
CA LYS A 150 -19.70 9.49 -15.07
C LYS A 150 -19.76 10.08 -13.65
N VAL A 151 -19.95 11.40 -13.54
CA VAL A 151 -19.98 12.08 -12.24
C VAL A 151 -21.36 11.94 -11.61
N VAL A 152 -21.45 11.14 -10.54
CA VAL A 152 -22.69 10.96 -9.76
C VAL A 152 -22.92 12.13 -8.80
N LYS A 153 -21.86 12.58 -8.12
CA LYS A 153 -21.92 13.61 -7.08
C LYS A 153 -20.64 14.44 -7.06
N ALA A 154 -20.77 15.75 -6.85
CA ALA A 154 -19.63 16.65 -6.67
C ALA A 154 -19.89 17.60 -5.48
N GLN A 155 -18.93 17.69 -4.56
CA GLN A 155 -19.03 18.53 -3.35
C GLN A 155 -17.73 19.30 -3.15
N LEU A 156 -17.85 20.59 -2.82
CA LEU A 156 -16.72 21.44 -2.45
C LEU A 156 -16.65 21.52 -0.92
N TRP A 157 -15.50 21.13 -0.36
CA TRP A 157 -15.24 21.17 1.07
C TRP A 157 -14.36 22.37 1.42
N ILE A 158 -14.81 23.17 2.39
CA ILE A 158 -14.09 24.34 2.90
C ILE A 158 -13.89 24.15 4.40
N TYR A 159 -12.66 24.35 4.85
CA TYR A 159 -12.32 24.28 6.27
C TYR A 159 -12.28 25.69 6.88
N LEU A 160 -13.16 25.94 7.86
CA LEU A 160 -13.14 27.16 8.67
C LEU A 160 -12.24 26.94 9.88
N ARG A 161 -11.21 27.76 10.03
CA ARG A 161 -10.31 27.70 11.19
C ARG A 161 -11.06 28.10 12.46
N PRO A 162 -10.79 27.45 13.62
CA PRO A 162 -11.32 27.93 14.89
C PRO A 162 -10.92 29.38 15.16
N VAL A 163 -11.85 30.13 15.73
CA VAL A 163 -11.70 31.53 16.14
C VAL A 163 -11.70 31.60 17.66
N GLU A 164 -10.89 32.49 18.24
CA GLU A 164 -10.77 32.64 19.70
C GLU A 164 -12.04 33.23 20.32
N THR A 165 -12.75 34.07 19.56
CA THR A 165 -14.02 34.69 19.99
C THR A 165 -15.17 34.25 19.09
N PRO A 166 -16.39 34.09 19.64
CA PRO A 166 -17.56 33.70 18.86
C PRO A 166 -17.89 34.79 17.85
N THR A 167 -17.65 34.51 16.56
CA THR A 167 -17.88 35.43 15.45
C THR A 167 -18.73 34.76 14.39
N THR A 168 -19.59 35.54 13.73
CA THR A 168 -20.39 35.03 12.60
C THR A 168 -19.56 35.14 11.33
N VAL A 169 -19.35 34.01 10.65
CA VAL A 169 -18.57 33.94 9.41
C VAL A 169 -19.53 33.79 8.22
N PHE A 170 -19.51 34.76 7.31
CA PHE A 170 -20.24 34.69 6.05
C PHE A 170 -19.35 34.09 4.96
N VAL A 171 -19.73 32.94 4.44
CA VAL A 171 -19.01 32.25 3.36
C VAL A 171 -19.77 32.42 2.06
N GLN A 172 -19.11 32.98 1.05
CA GLN A 172 -19.66 33.12 -0.30
C GLN A 172 -18.80 32.34 -1.29
N ILE A 173 -19.44 31.48 -2.08
CA ILE A 173 -18.79 30.68 -3.12
C ILE A 173 -19.20 31.26 -4.47
N LEU A 174 -18.22 31.65 -5.27
CA LEU A 174 -18.44 32.30 -6.56
C LEU A 174 -17.70 31.52 -7.65
N ARG A 175 -18.35 31.38 -8.82
CA ARG A 175 -17.72 30.82 -10.01
C ARG A 175 -17.07 31.95 -10.82
N LEU A 176 -15.75 31.87 -11.01
CA LEU A 176 -15.04 32.76 -11.91
C LEU A 176 -15.38 32.40 -13.37
N ILE A 177 -16.07 33.29 -14.05
CA ILE A 177 -16.33 33.21 -15.50
C ILE A 177 -15.41 34.19 -16.23
N LYS A 178 -15.03 33.86 -17.47
CA LYS A 178 -14.32 34.84 -18.31
C LYS A 178 -15.24 36.05 -18.50
N PRO A 179 -14.74 37.29 -18.32
CA PRO A 179 -15.57 38.47 -18.52
C PRO A 179 -16.10 38.46 -19.95
N MET A 180 -17.43 38.40 -20.10
CA MET A 180 -18.08 38.64 -21.37
C MET A 180 -17.73 40.06 -21.81
N LYS A 181 -17.29 40.22 -23.06
CA LYS A 181 -16.95 41.53 -23.63
C LYS A 181 -18.16 42.46 -23.81
N ASP A 182 -19.38 41.99 -23.56
CA ASP A 182 -20.61 42.78 -23.64
C ASP A 182 -21.38 42.74 -22.33
N GLY A 183 -21.70 43.93 -21.83
CA GLY A 183 -22.22 44.24 -20.49
C GLY A 183 -23.64 43.77 -20.19
N THR A 184 -23.95 42.49 -20.39
CA THR A 184 -25.20 41.90 -19.91
C THR A 184 -24.99 41.29 -18.52
N ARG A 185 -25.47 41.99 -17.49
CA ARG A 185 -25.51 41.49 -16.10
C ARG A 185 -26.40 40.24 -16.06
N ILE A 186 -25.84 39.11 -15.61
CA ILE A 186 -26.64 37.94 -15.27
C ILE A 186 -27.16 38.15 -13.85
N HIS A 187 -28.48 38.32 -13.71
CA HIS A 187 -29.17 38.20 -12.43
C HIS A 187 -29.16 36.72 -12.02
N PHE A 188 -28.77 36.48 -10.76
CA PHE A 188 -28.91 35.19 -10.09
C PHE A 188 -30.38 34.91 -9.77
#